data_AF-A0A397SSF8-F1
#
_entry.id   AF-A0A397SSF8-F1
#
_cell.length_a   1.000
_cell.length_b   1.000
_cell.length_c   1.000
_cell.angle_alpha   90.00
_cell.angle_beta   90.00
_cell.angle_gamma   90.00
#
_symmetry.space_group_name_H-M   'P 1'
#
loop_
_entity.id
_entity.type
_entity.pdbx_description
1 polymer ?
#
loop_
_entity_poly.entity_id
_entity_poly.type
_entity_poly.pdbx_seq_one_letter_code
_entity_poly.pdbx_strand_id
1 'polypeptide(L)'
;MFRITNISNISQKFIIKSQNQNFFSFSLSSLSPNLPKKLTLPPLKDETLRDEILTHPSSPINNHHPYRRYCFYGDKAYNYFIARELYNKLPNASNAELTILTCQLISRNFLAEVAVECGLDKLIKVAKNAPITTGILCENVEAHFAIYILNGMEEEMKKFAADIIDFYFEKEGRQKK
;
A
#
# COMPACT_ATOMS: atom_id res chain seq x y z
N MET A 1 -21.87 -33.04 4.13
CA MET A 1 -21.75 -31.72 4.80
C MET A 1 -20.56 -31.74 5.73
N PHE A 2 -19.37 -31.39 5.25
CA PHE A 2 -18.17 -31.29 6.09
C PHE A 2 -17.99 -29.84 6.56
N ARG A 3 -17.75 -29.73 7.87
CA ARG A 3 -17.91 -28.56 8.73
C ARG A 3 -16.76 -27.57 8.56
N ILE A 4 -17.10 -26.30 8.39
CA ILE A 4 -16.20 -25.14 8.29
C ILE A 4 -15.60 -24.84 9.68
N THR A 5 -14.67 -25.65 10.16
CA THR A 5 -14.03 -25.43 11.47
C THR A 5 -12.50 -25.48 11.47
N ASN A 6 -11.84 -25.54 10.31
CA ASN A 6 -10.38 -25.76 10.26
C ASN A 6 -9.54 -24.60 9.69
N ILE A 7 -10.12 -23.48 9.28
CA ILE A 7 -9.35 -22.37 8.69
C ILE A 7 -8.56 -21.60 9.75
N SER A 8 -9.09 -21.44 10.98
CA SER A 8 -8.43 -20.72 12.08
C SER A 8 -7.19 -21.46 12.64
N ASN A 9 -7.21 -22.80 12.64
CA ASN A 9 -6.08 -23.59 13.12
C ASN A 9 -4.94 -23.68 12.10
N ILE A 10 -5.24 -23.61 10.80
CA ILE A 10 -4.23 -23.57 9.75
C ILE A 10 -3.50 -22.23 9.76
N SER A 11 -4.22 -21.12 9.90
CA SER A 11 -3.61 -19.79 9.99
C SER A 11 -2.75 -19.64 11.24
N GLN A 12 -3.19 -20.12 12.42
CA GLN A 12 -2.36 -20.07 13.63
C GLN A 12 -1.11 -20.95 13.56
N LYS A 13 -1.21 -22.19 13.02
CA LYS A 13 -0.02 -23.04 12.82
C LYS A 13 0.95 -22.48 11.79
N PHE A 14 0.48 -21.77 10.76
CA PHE A 14 1.34 -21.09 9.78
C PHE A 14 2.00 -19.83 10.35
N ILE A 15 1.27 -19.03 11.14
CA ILE A 15 1.83 -17.88 11.86
C ILE A 15 2.95 -18.33 12.79
N ILE A 16 2.75 -19.42 13.55
CA ILE A 16 3.77 -19.99 14.44
C ILE A 16 4.97 -20.57 13.66
N LYS A 17 4.75 -21.17 12.48
CA LYS A 17 5.86 -21.62 11.60
C LYS A 17 6.62 -20.46 10.94
N SER A 18 5.93 -19.37 10.60
CA SER A 18 6.55 -18.17 10.01
C SER A 18 7.47 -17.44 10.98
N GLN A 19 7.24 -17.59 12.29
CA GLN A 19 8.07 -16.99 13.33
C GLN A 19 9.36 -17.78 13.62
N ASN A 20 9.49 -19.03 13.14
CA ASN A 20 10.52 -19.95 13.61
C ASN A 20 11.42 -20.56 12.52
N GLN A 21 11.43 -19.99 11.32
CA GLN A 21 12.40 -20.40 10.29
C GLN A 21 13.06 -19.19 9.65
N ASN A 22 14.38 -19.30 9.53
CA ASN A 22 15.30 -18.43 8.82
C ASN A 22 14.92 -18.30 7.33
N PHE A 23 13.82 -17.59 7.01
CA PHE A 23 13.21 -17.57 5.68
C PHE A 23 13.69 -16.47 4.74
N PHE A 24 14.65 -15.63 5.15
CA PHE A 24 15.17 -14.57 4.29
C PHE A 24 16.69 -14.61 4.26
N SER A 25 17.27 -15.45 3.39
CA SER A 25 18.55 -15.10 2.77
C SER A 25 18.30 -14.14 1.61
N PHE A 26 17.62 -13.03 1.88
CA PHE A 26 17.67 -11.89 1.00
C PHE A 26 19.09 -11.34 1.12
N SER A 27 19.82 -11.24 0.01
CA SER A 27 21.11 -10.55 0.00
C SER A 27 20.85 -9.08 0.27
N LEU A 28 20.83 -8.71 1.56
CA LEU A 28 20.72 -7.33 2.07
C LEU A 28 21.92 -6.45 1.70
N SER A 29 22.73 -6.85 0.73
CA SER A 29 24.01 -6.22 0.39
C SER A 29 23.89 -4.80 -0.18
N SER A 30 22.67 -4.28 -0.39
CA SER A 30 22.43 -2.91 -0.85
C SER A 30 21.67 -2.02 0.14
N LEU A 31 21.38 -2.48 1.36
CA LEU A 31 20.62 -1.69 2.34
C LEU A 31 21.56 -0.76 3.12
N SER A 32 21.54 0.52 2.72
CA SER A 32 22.24 1.61 3.39
C SER A 32 21.73 1.79 4.82
N PRO A 33 22.59 2.06 5.82
CA PRO A 33 22.22 2.12 7.24
C PRO A 33 21.46 3.41 7.65
N ASN A 34 20.90 4.15 6.70
CA ASN A 34 20.20 5.40 6.97
C ASN A 34 18.70 5.18 7.18
N LEU A 35 18.07 6.11 7.92
CA LEU A 35 16.62 6.22 8.13
C LEU A 35 15.84 5.89 6.85
N PRO A 36 14.69 5.17 6.91
CA PRO A 36 13.95 4.78 5.72
C PRO A 36 13.73 6.02 4.88
N LYS A 37 14.13 5.91 3.61
CA LYS A 37 13.95 7.02 2.67
C LYS A 37 12.46 7.33 2.66
N LYS A 38 12.11 8.57 3.03
CA LYS A 38 10.72 9.02 3.05
C LYS A 38 10.07 8.70 1.70
N LEU A 39 8.96 7.96 1.72
CA LEU A 39 8.23 7.66 0.48
C LEU A 39 7.80 8.97 -0.18
N THR A 40 8.02 9.06 -1.48
CA THR A 40 7.71 10.26 -2.25
C THR A 40 6.73 9.89 -3.33
N LEU A 41 5.59 10.58 -3.36
CA LEU A 41 4.58 10.39 -4.40
C LEU A 41 5.13 10.80 -5.77
N PRO A 42 4.78 10.07 -6.85
CA PRO A 42 4.99 10.54 -8.20
C PRO A 42 4.46 11.97 -8.41
N PRO A 43 5.20 12.85 -9.11
CA PRO A 43 4.78 14.23 -9.32
C PRO A 43 3.59 14.28 -10.30
N LEU A 44 2.40 14.61 -9.80
CA LEU A 44 1.22 14.89 -10.63
C LEU A 44 1.27 16.36 -11.08
N LYS A 45 1.38 16.59 -12.38
CA LYS A 45 1.51 17.94 -12.97
C LYS A 45 0.19 18.71 -13.00
N ASP A 46 -0.93 18.00 -13.07
CA ASP A 46 -2.26 18.59 -13.10
C ASP A 46 -2.67 18.97 -11.68
N GLU A 47 -2.56 20.26 -11.36
CA GLU A 47 -2.89 20.80 -10.04
C GLU A 47 -4.39 20.68 -9.72
N THR A 48 -5.27 20.70 -10.73
CA THR A 48 -6.71 20.47 -10.56
C THR A 48 -7.00 19.04 -10.12
N LEU A 49 -6.39 18.05 -10.78
CA LEU A 49 -6.52 16.64 -10.38
C LEU A 49 -5.89 16.40 -9.01
N ARG A 50 -4.76 17.05 -8.72
CA ARG A 50 -4.11 16.97 -7.41
C ARG A 50 -5.01 17.52 -6.30
N ASP A 51 -5.66 18.65 -6.53
CA ASP A 51 -6.59 19.22 -5.56
C ASP A 51 -7.83 18.33 -5.35
N GLU A 52 -8.33 17.74 -6.43
CA GLU A 52 -9.48 16.83 -6.40
C GLU A 52 -9.20 15.56 -5.58
N ILE A 53 -8.05 14.91 -5.78
CA ILE A 53 -7.68 13.72 -4.99
C ILE A 53 -7.26 14.07 -3.57
N LEU A 54 -6.85 15.29 -3.27
CA LEU A 54 -6.57 15.69 -1.89
C LEU A 54 -7.84 16.09 -1.14
N THR A 55 -8.98 16.24 -1.82
CA THR A 55 -10.24 16.67 -1.20
C THR A 55 -11.19 15.50 -1.01
N HIS A 56 -11.24 14.97 0.22
CA HIS A 56 -12.06 13.81 0.55
C HIS A 56 -13.57 14.17 0.60
N PRO A 57 -14.49 13.30 0.12
CA PRO A 57 -15.94 13.56 0.07
C PRO A 57 -16.65 13.65 1.43
N SER A 58 -15.95 13.47 2.55
CA SER A 58 -16.48 13.90 3.86
C SER A 58 -16.56 15.43 3.95
N SER A 59 -15.80 16.15 3.13
CA SER A 59 -16.01 17.55 2.83
C SER A 59 -17.36 17.72 2.11
N PRO A 60 -18.16 18.78 2.35
CA PRO A 60 -19.52 18.98 1.82
C PRO A 60 -19.64 19.11 0.29
N ILE A 61 -18.64 18.67 -0.47
CA ILE A 61 -18.56 18.76 -1.92
C ILE A 61 -19.25 17.52 -2.51
N ASN A 62 -20.57 17.66 -2.71
CA ASN A 62 -21.37 17.00 -3.74
C ASN A 62 -21.52 15.45 -3.67
N ASN A 63 -22.78 14.97 -3.61
CA ASN A 63 -23.12 13.54 -3.58
C ASN A 63 -22.68 12.74 -4.83
N HIS A 64 -22.21 13.42 -5.90
CA HIS A 64 -21.72 12.81 -7.14
C HIS A 64 -20.20 12.90 -7.32
N HIS A 65 -19.43 13.14 -6.26
CA HIS A 65 -17.98 13.32 -6.36
C HIS A 65 -17.26 12.06 -6.93
N PRO A 66 -16.37 12.20 -7.93
CA PRO A 66 -15.74 11.06 -8.60
C PRO A 66 -14.75 10.30 -7.70
N TYR A 67 -14.35 10.88 -6.57
CA TYR A 67 -13.38 10.31 -5.62
C TYR A 67 -13.63 8.83 -5.27
N ARG A 68 -14.87 8.44 -4.94
CA ARG A 68 -15.16 7.02 -4.64
C ARG A 68 -14.95 6.09 -5.84
N ARG A 69 -15.14 6.58 -7.07
CA ARG A 69 -14.80 5.84 -8.29
C ARG A 69 -13.29 5.71 -8.46
N TYR A 70 -12.53 6.76 -8.10
CA TYR A 70 -11.08 6.68 -8.04
C TYR A 70 -10.63 5.64 -7.02
N CYS A 71 -11.16 5.63 -5.79
CA CYS A 71 -10.80 4.61 -4.80
C CYS A 71 -11.10 3.20 -5.32
N PHE A 72 -12.28 2.98 -5.92
CA PHE A 72 -12.64 1.69 -6.49
C PHE A 72 -11.64 1.19 -7.55
N TYR A 73 -11.26 2.06 -8.49
CA TYR A 73 -10.31 1.70 -9.54
C TYR A 73 -8.88 1.57 -9.00
N GLY A 74 -8.53 2.48 -8.10
CA GLY A 74 -7.26 2.61 -7.41
C GLY A 74 -6.90 1.42 -6.54
N ASP A 75 -7.86 0.83 -5.83
CA ASP A 75 -7.66 -0.40 -5.06
C ASP A 75 -7.16 -1.55 -5.97
N LYS A 76 -7.78 -1.72 -7.14
CA LYS A 76 -7.37 -2.76 -8.11
C LYS A 76 -6.02 -2.43 -8.74
N ALA A 77 -5.80 -1.16 -9.08
CA ALA A 77 -4.54 -0.64 -9.59
C ALA A 77 -3.38 -0.92 -8.62
N TYR A 78 -3.51 -0.46 -7.38
CA TYR A 78 -2.53 -0.63 -6.32
C TYR A 78 -2.18 -2.11 -6.13
N ASN A 79 -3.20 -2.96 -5.97
CA ASN A 79 -2.99 -4.40 -5.77
C ASN A 79 -2.22 -5.04 -6.93
N TYR A 80 -2.55 -4.68 -8.18
CA TYR A 80 -1.82 -5.15 -9.35
C TYR A 80 -0.33 -4.78 -9.30
N PHE A 81 0.00 -3.51 -9.03
CA PHE A 81 1.40 -3.07 -9.02
C PHE A 81 2.19 -3.71 -7.87
N ILE A 82 1.59 -3.84 -6.69
CA ILE A 82 2.23 -4.53 -5.56
C ILE A 82 2.48 -6.00 -5.89
N ALA A 83 1.48 -6.73 -6.40
CA ALA A 83 1.64 -8.14 -6.76
C ALA A 83 2.69 -8.33 -7.87
N ARG A 84 2.68 -7.45 -8.88
CA ARG A 84 3.67 -7.44 -9.96
C ARG A 84 5.09 -7.24 -9.43
N GLU A 85 5.29 -6.24 -8.58
CA GLU A 85 6.62 -5.93 -8.05
C GLU A 85 7.12 -7.02 -7.08
N LEU A 86 6.25 -7.61 -6.26
CA LEU A 86 6.61 -8.76 -5.43
C LEU A 86 7.05 -9.96 -6.29
N TYR A 87 6.30 -10.28 -7.34
CA TYR A 87 6.64 -11.36 -8.26
C TYR A 87 8.02 -11.14 -8.90
N ASN A 88 8.32 -9.92 -9.35
CA ASN A 88 9.58 -9.59 -9.98
C ASN A 88 10.76 -9.59 -8.99
N LYS A 89 10.57 -9.04 -7.78
CA LYS A 89 11.63 -8.94 -6.76
C LYS A 89 11.93 -10.26 -6.06
N LEU A 90 10.97 -11.19 -6.01
CA LEU A 90 11.07 -12.45 -5.27
C LEU A 90 10.90 -13.67 -6.20
N PRO A 91 11.82 -13.91 -7.16
CA PRO A 91 11.66 -14.96 -8.17
C PRO A 91 11.60 -16.39 -7.60
N ASN A 92 12.08 -16.59 -6.37
CA ASN A 92 12.09 -17.89 -5.70
C ASN A 92 10.95 -18.08 -4.68
N ALA A 93 10.09 -17.08 -4.50
CA ALA A 93 8.96 -17.17 -3.58
C ALA A 93 7.84 -18.04 -4.18
N SER A 94 7.23 -18.86 -3.33
CA SER A 94 6.06 -19.65 -3.67
C SER A 94 4.80 -18.78 -3.80
N ASN A 95 3.77 -19.32 -4.47
CA ASN A 95 2.46 -18.66 -4.57
C ASN A 95 1.85 -18.30 -3.20
N ALA A 96 2.04 -19.17 -2.19
CA ALA A 96 1.53 -18.92 -0.85
C ALA A 96 2.26 -17.75 -0.18
N GLU A 97 3.59 -17.66 -0.31
CA GLU A 97 4.39 -16.55 0.22
C GLU A 97 4.02 -15.23 -0.44
N LEU A 98 3.94 -15.20 -1.78
CA LEU A 98 3.52 -14.01 -2.53
C LEU A 98 2.11 -13.54 -2.14
N THR A 99 1.18 -14.48 -1.94
CA THR A 99 -0.19 -14.17 -1.49
C THR A 99 -0.20 -13.54 -0.09
N ILE A 100 0.57 -14.10 0.85
CA ILE A 100 0.67 -13.57 2.21
C ILE A 100 1.25 -12.16 2.22
N LEU A 101 2.37 -11.95 1.51
CA LEU A 101 3.01 -10.64 1.40
C LEU A 101 2.08 -9.62 0.74
N THR A 102 1.39 -10.00 -0.33
CA THR A 102 0.41 -9.14 -1.00
C THR A 102 -0.69 -8.74 -0.01
N CYS A 103 -1.30 -9.69 0.71
CA CYS A 103 -2.33 -9.41 1.72
C CYS A 103 -1.87 -8.43 2.81
N GLN A 104 -0.60 -8.50 3.21
CA GLN A 104 -0.02 -7.55 4.18
C GLN A 104 0.11 -6.14 3.57
N LEU A 105 0.66 -6.07 2.35
CA LEU A 105 0.96 -4.81 1.64
C LEU A 105 -0.29 -4.12 1.06
N ILE A 106 -1.40 -4.84 0.90
CA ILE A 106 -2.71 -4.26 0.52
C ILE A 106 -3.64 -4.03 1.73
N SER A 107 -3.16 -4.28 2.95
CA SER A 107 -3.98 -4.08 4.14
C SER A 107 -4.20 -2.59 4.42
N ARG A 108 -5.39 -2.25 4.93
CA ARG A 108 -5.74 -0.85 5.29
C ARG A 108 -4.72 -0.19 6.21
N ASN A 109 -4.16 -0.95 7.16
CA ASN A 109 -3.16 -0.44 8.09
C ASN A 109 -1.87 -0.07 7.37
N PHE A 110 -1.42 -0.93 6.44
CA PHE A 110 -0.20 -0.65 5.68
C PHE A 110 -0.40 0.48 4.68
N LEU A 111 -1.54 0.55 3.97
CA LEU A 111 -1.82 1.69 3.08
C LEU A 111 -1.89 3.02 3.84
N ALA A 112 -2.47 3.02 5.04
CA ALA A 112 -2.49 4.23 5.87
C ALA A 112 -1.07 4.64 6.33
N GLU A 113 -0.20 3.67 6.61
CA GLU A 113 1.21 3.92 6.89
C GLU A 113 1.93 4.51 5.67
N VAL A 114 1.74 3.93 4.48
CA VAL A 114 2.26 4.47 3.21
C VAL A 114 1.79 5.92 3.01
N ALA A 115 0.52 6.22 3.32
CA ALA A 115 -0.02 7.57 3.21
C ALA A 115 0.70 8.57 4.15
N VAL A 116 0.92 8.18 5.41
CA VAL A 116 1.64 9.00 6.40
C VAL A 116 3.09 9.23 5.98
N GLU A 117 3.78 8.20 5.49
CA GLU A 117 5.15 8.31 5.00
C GLU A 117 5.25 9.25 3.79
N CYS A 118 4.25 9.23 2.92
CA CYS A 118 4.10 10.20 1.83
C CYS A 118 3.74 11.61 2.30
N GLY A 119 3.39 11.81 3.57
CA GLY A 119 2.94 13.08 4.15
C GLY A 119 1.50 13.44 3.83
N LEU A 120 0.68 12.50 3.37
CA LEU A 120 -0.72 12.74 3.01
C LEU A 120 -1.59 13.07 4.22
N ASP A 121 -1.21 12.62 5.41
CA ASP A 121 -1.84 12.98 6.69
C ASP A 121 -1.91 14.49 6.94
N LYS A 122 -1.04 15.27 6.29
CA LYS A 122 -0.98 16.74 6.39
C LYS A 122 -1.58 17.46 5.19
N LEU A 123 -1.82 16.75 4.09
CA LEU A 123 -2.25 17.32 2.82
C LEU A 123 -3.72 17.09 2.52
N ILE A 124 -4.30 15.98 3.01
CA ILE A 124 -5.70 15.65 2.77
C ILE A 124 -6.62 16.67 3.44
N LYS A 125 -7.57 17.17 2.65
CA LYS A 125 -8.62 18.10 3.06
C LYS A 125 -9.89 17.31 3.37
N VAL A 126 -10.41 17.50 4.58
CA VAL A 126 -11.66 16.91 5.07
C VAL A 126 -12.62 18.00 5.52
N ALA A 127 -13.89 17.67 5.81
CA ALA A 127 -14.82 18.63 6.41
C ALA A 127 -14.25 19.24 7.71
N LYS A 128 -14.73 20.44 8.05
CA LYS A 128 -14.34 21.17 9.25
C LYS A 128 -14.45 20.27 10.49
N ASN A 129 -13.35 20.14 11.23
CA ASN A 129 -13.21 19.31 12.44
C ASN A 129 -13.39 17.80 12.24
N ALA A 130 -13.45 17.29 11.00
CA ALA A 130 -13.44 15.86 10.77
C ALA A 130 -12.02 15.29 10.99
N PRO A 131 -11.87 14.15 11.68
CA PRO A 131 -10.56 13.51 11.81
C PRO A 131 -10.15 12.84 10.50
N ILE A 132 -8.85 12.86 10.20
CA ILE A 132 -8.28 12.01 9.14
C ILE A 132 -8.15 10.60 9.72
N THR A 133 -9.00 9.69 9.24
CA THR A 133 -9.04 8.30 9.70
C THR A 133 -8.12 7.41 8.85
N THR A 134 -7.80 6.20 9.34
CA THR A 134 -7.11 5.15 8.57
C THR A 134 -7.81 4.88 7.22
N GLY A 135 -9.14 4.90 7.19
CA GLY A 135 -9.90 4.72 5.95
C GLY A 135 -9.62 5.83 4.94
N ILE A 136 -9.64 7.09 5.37
CA ILE A 136 -9.37 8.25 4.51
C ILE A 136 -7.94 8.20 3.95
N LEU A 137 -6.95 7.85 4.78
CA LEU A 137 -5.57 7.69 4.36
C LEU A 137 -5.41 6.60 3.28
N CYS A 138 -6.02 5.43 3.51
CA CYS A 138 -6.02 4.31 2.59
C CYS A 138 -6.66 4.66 1.24
N GLU A 139 -7.87 5.21 1.29
CA GLU A 139 -8.61 5.66 0.11
C GLU A 139 -7.83 6.71 -0.68
N ASN A 140 -7.04 7.56 -0.01
CA ASN A 140 -6.25 8.58 -0.69
C ASN A 140 -5.09 7.97 -1.50
N VAL A 141 -4.41 6.95 -0.97
CA VAL A 141 -3.38 6.22 -1.72
C VAL A 141 -3.99 5.54 -2.94
N GLU A 142 -5.14 4.89 -2.78
CA GLU A 142 -5.89 4.29 -3.88
C GLU A 142 -6.26 5.33 -4.95
N ALA A 143 -6.80 6.49 -4.54
CA ALA A 143 -7.15 7.57 -5.46
C ALA A 143 -5.95 8.07 -6.26
N HIS A 144 -4.76 8.18 -5.65
CA HIS A 144 -3.53 8.52 -6.37
C HIS A 144 -3.20 7.48 -7.45
N PHE A 145 -3.24 6.18 -7.14
CA PHE A 145 -3.01 5.12 -8.12
C PHE A 145 -4.02 5.15 -9.27
N ALA A 146 -5.29 5.45 -9.00
CA ALA A 146 -6.29 5.62 -10.05
C ALA A 146 -5.93 6.76 -11.01
N ILE A 147 -5.60 7.95 -10.47
CA ILE A 147 -5.23 9.11 -11.29
C ILE A 147 -3.95 8.85 -12.06
N TYR A 148 -2.94 8.20 -11.48
CA TYR A 148 -1.72 7.85 -12.19
C TYR A 148 -1.99 6.95 -13.40
N ILE A 149 -2.80 5.88 -13.25
CA ILE A 149 -3.17 5.05 -14.39
C ILE A 149 -3.94 5.86 -15.44
N LEU A 150 -4.94 6.63 -15.02
CA LEU A 150 -5.77 7.42 -15.94
C LEU A 150 -4.98 8.48 -16.71
N ASN A 151 -3.80 8.86 -16.22
CA ASN A 151 -2.87 9.81 -16.84
C ASN A 151 -1.65 9.13 -17.49
N GLY A 152 -1.67 7.81 -17.69
CA GLY A 152 -0.62 7.08 -18.39
C GLY A 152 0.72 7.01 -17.64
N MET A 153 0.71 7.20 -16.32
CA MET A 153 1.92 7.24 -15.47
C MET A 153 2.34 5.84 -14.99
N GLU A 154 2.30 4.84 -15.89
CA GLU A 154 2.55 3.44 -15.55
C GLU A 154 3.96 3.21 -14.98
N GLU A 155 4.97 3.84 -15.59
CA GLU A 155 6.36 3.69 -15.17
C GLU A 155 6.63 4.31 -13.80
N GLU A 156 5.97 5.42 -13.48
CA GLU A 156 6.02 6.04 -12.16
C GLU A 156 5.37 5.15 -11.10
N MET A 157 4.26 4.47 -11.41
CA MET A 157 3.64 3.52 -10.48
C MET A 157 4.49 2.28 -10.25
N LYS A 158 5.16 1.75 -11.28
CA LYS A 158 6.11 0.64 -11.11
C LYS A 158 7.21 1.02 -10.13
N LYS A 159 7.83 2.20 -10.34
CA LYS A 159 8.85 2.74 -9.43
C LYS A 159 8.31 2.94 -8.02
N PHE A 160 7.15 3.55 -7.89
CA PHE A 160 6.56 3.82 -6.58
C PHE A 160 6.18 2.53 -5.83
N ALA A 161 5.64 1.53 -6.53
CA ALA A 161 5.37 0.21 -5.94
C ALA A 161 6.66 -0.52 -5.53
N ALA A 162 7.74 -0.38 -6.30
CA ALA A 162 9.05 -0.90 -5.92
C ALA A 162 9.57 -0.21 -4.64
N ASP A 163 9.45 1.12 -4.54
CA ASP A 163 9.82 1.90 -3.36
C ASP A 163 8.99 1.50 -2.13
N ILE A 164 7.68 1.25 -2.28
CA ILE A 164 6.80 0.78 -1.20
C ILE A 164 7.25 -0.58 -0.66
N ILE A 165 7.64 -1.50 -1.55
CA ILE A 165 8.12 -2.83 -1.15
C ILE A 165 9.47 -2.73 -0.43
N ASP A 166 10.37 -1.88 -0.92
CA ASP A 166 11.67 -1.66 -0.28
C ASP A 166 11.48 -1.04 1.11
N PHE A 167 10.56 -0.07 1.25
CA PHE A 167 10.15 0.49 2.54
C PHE A 167 9.63 -0.58 3.51
N TYR A 168 8.79 -1.50 3.04
CA TYR A 168 8.27 -2.61 3.85
C TYR A 168 9.41 -3.51 4.37
N PHE A 169 10.31 -3.96 3.50
CA PHE A 169 11.40 -4.84 3.90
C PHE A 169 12.43 -4.15 4.81
N GLU A 170 12.72 -2.87 4.57
CA GLU A 170 13.54 -2.04 5.46
C GLU A 170 12.97 -1.95 6.88
N LYS A 171 11.64 -1.89 7.00
CA LYS A 171 10.95 -1.84 8.29
C LYS A 171 10.97 -3.20 8.99
N GLU A 172 10.64 -4.28 8.29
CA GLU A 172 10.63 -5.63 8.85
C GLU A 172 12.03 -6.09 9.31
N GLY A 173 13.08 -5.71 8.57
CA GLY A 173 14.47 -5.99 8.95
C GLY A 173 14.93 -5.28 10.24
N ARG A 174 14.28 -4.17 10.62
CA ARG A 174 14.57 -3.43 11.87
C ARG A 174 13.81 -3.99 13.07
N GLN A 175 12.61 -4.51 12.89
CA GLN A 175 11.84 -5.13 13.97
C GLN A 175 12.45 -6.44 14.48
N LYS A 176 13.36 -7.04 13.70
CA LYS A 176 14.07 -8.29 14.03
C LYS A 176 15.45 -8.07 14.67
N LYS A 177 15.90 -6.82 14.84
CA LYS A 177 17.12 -6.44 15.57
C LYS A 177 16.78 -6.00 16.98
#